data_AF-A0AAD6KJW6-F1
#
_entry.id   AF-A0AAD6KJW6-F1
#
_cell.length_a   1.000
_cell.length_b   1.000
_cell.length_c   1.000
_cell.angle_alpha   90.00
_cell.angle_beta   90.00
_cell.angle_gamma   90.00
#
_symmetry.space_group_name_H-M   'P 1'
#
loop_
_entity.id
_entity.type
_entity.pdbx_description
1 polymer ?
#
loop_
_entity_poly.entity_id
_entity_poly.type
_entity_poly.pdbx_seq_one_letter_code
_entity_poly.pdbx_strand_id
1 'polypeptide(L)'
;MSRQSFKICFCFRRIFKLRALEPPEEVKVLFDQYSQNGIMSLDDLRGFLVEFQGEYSATREDAQAIFNSLKHLNIFSRRGLHLEAFFRYLLGDLNGTSLCRGAS
;
A
#
# COMPACT_ATOMS: atom_id res chain seq x y z
N MET A 1 25.88 19.18 -1.51
CA MET A 1 25.60 17.86 -2.12
C MET A 1 24.74 17.06 -1.18
N SER A 2 23.45 16.88 -1.47
CA SER A 2 22.63 15.78 -0.91
C SER A 2 21.33 15.66 -1.71
N ARG A 3 21.45 15.04 -2.89
CA ARG A 3 20.29 14.48 -3.63
C ARG A 3 19.76 13.32 -2.79
N GLN A 4 18.66 13.52 -2.07
CA GLN A 4 17.94 12.42 -1.45
C GLN A 4 16.82 11.99 -2.40
N SER A 5 17.18 11.10 -3.32
CA SER A 5 16.19 10.35 -4.10
C SER A 5 15.77 9.14 -3.28
N PHE A 6 14.59 9.20 -2.66
CA PHE A 6 13.93 8.03 -2.12
C PHE A 6 13.51 7.15 -3.30
N LYS A 7 14.20 6.01 -3.48
CA LYS A 7 13.75 4.95 -4.37
C LYS A 7 12.66 4.19 -3.64
N ILE A 8 11.42 4.68 -3.71
CA ILE A 8 10.25 3.83 -3.48
C ILE A 8 10.37 2.69 -4.49
N CYS A 9 10.34 1.46 -3.98
CA CYS A 9 10.53 0.23 -4.74
C CYS A 9 9.64 0.21 -6.00
N PHE A 10 10.25 0.47 -7.16
CA PHE A 10 9.63 0.55 -8.48
C PHE A 10 9.16 -0.83 -9.00
N CYS A 11 9.18 -1.89 -8.18
CA CYS A 11 8.98 -3.27 -8.60
C CYS A 11 7.50 -3.60 -8.89
N PHE A 12 6.55 -3.12 -8.10
CA PHE A 12 5.12 -3.45 -8.30
C PHE A 12 4.45 -2.64 -9.40
N ARG A 13 4.83 -1.37 -9.59
CA ARG A 13 4.33 -0.54 -10.71
C ARG A 13 4.66 -1.13 -12.09
N ARG A 14 5.72 -1.95 -12.19
CA ARG A 14 6.11 -2.59 -13.46
C ARG A 14 5.42 -3.93 -13.67
N ILE A 15 5.15 -4.69 -12.60
CA ILE A 15 4.50 -6.01 -12.67
C ILE A 15 3.00 -5.87 -12.96
N PHE A 16 2.31 -4.92 -12.33
CA PHE A 16 0.85 -4.85 -12.43
C PHE A 16 0.30 -3.98 -13.56
N LYS A 17 1.16 -3.40 -14.42
CA LYS A 17 0.73 -2.63 -15.61
C LYS A 17 0.08 -3.49 -16.71
N LEU A 18 0.00 -4.80 -16.53
CA LEU A 18 -0.67 -5.73 -17.45
C LEU A 18 -2.09 -6.02 -16.98
N ARG A 19 -3.04 -5.13 -17.31
CA ARG A 19 -4.49 -5.39 -17.48
C ARG A 19 -5.11 -6.52 -16.63
N ALA A 20 -4.88 -6.52 -15.32
CA ALA A 20 -5.43 -7.55 -14.46
C ALA A 20 -6.78 -7.05 -13.92
N LEU A 21 -7.87 -7.69 -14.38
CA LEU A 21 -9.21 -7.47 -13.83
C LEU A 21 -9.35 -8.06 -12.41
N GLU A 22 -8.43 -8.96 -12.04
CA GLU A 22 -8.35 -9.60 -10.73
C GLU A 22 -6.92 -9.53 -10.18
N PRO A 23 -6.74 -9.49 -8.84
CA PRO A 23 -5.43 -9.53 -8.21
C PRO A 23 -4.65 -10.82 -8.57
N PRO A 24 -3.39 -10.73 -9.01
CA PRO A 24 -2.53 -11.91 -9.19
C PRO A 24 -2.37 -12.71 -7.90
N GLU A 25 -2.09 -14.01 -8.03
CA GLU A 25 -2.03 -14.93 -6.88
C GLU A 25 -1.00 -14.48 -5.82
N GLU A 26 0.13 -13.95 -6.26
CA GLU A 26 1.15 -13.36 -5.39
C GLU A 26 0.61 -12.22 -4.52
N VAL A 27 -0.30 -11.40 -5.06
CA VAL A 27 -0.96 -10.33 -4.31
C VAL A 27 -1.92 -10.89 -3.28
N LYS A 28 -2.63 -11.98 -3.62
CA LYS A 28 -3.55 -12.64 -2.68
C LYS A 28 -2.78 -13.22 -1.50
N VAL A 29 -1.70 -13.96 -1.78
CA VAL A 29 -0.83 -14.53 -0.74
C VAL A 29 -0.23 -13.43 0.14
N LEU A 30 0.23 -12.34 -0.46
CA LEU A 30 0.76 -11.20 0.26
C LEU A 30 -0.30 -10.52 1.14
N PHE A 31 -1.52 -10.35 0.61
CA PHE A 31 -2.64 -9.80 1.38
C PHE A 31 -3.00 -10.72 2.56
N ASP A 32 -3.03 -12.04 2.36
CA ASP A 32 -3.34 -13.01 3.41
C ASP A 32 -2.29 -13.03 4.53
N GLN A 33 -1.01 -12.77 4.20
CA GLN A 33 0.06 -12.63 5.20
C GLN A 33 -0.15 -11.42 6.13
N TYR A 34 -0.70 -10.33 5.60
CA TYR A 34 -0.90 -9.06 6.31
C TYR A 34 -2.39 -8.77 6.53
N SER A 35 -3.24 -9.79 6.64
CA SER A 35 -4.66 -9.59 6.94
C SER A 35 -5.21 -10.64 7.89
N GLN A 36 -6.27 -10.27 8.57
CA GLN A 36 -6.98 -11.12 9.51
C GLN A 36 -8.42 -11.31 9.00
N ASN A 37 -8.81 -12.55 8.72
CA ASN A 37 -10.15 -12.88 8.22
C ASN A 37 -10.53 -12.11 6.93
N GLY A 38 -9.57 -11.92 6.02
CA GLY A 38 -9.79 -11.19 4.76
C GLY A 38 -9.94 -9.68 4.92
N ILE A 39 -9.51 -9.14 6.06
CA ILE A 39 -9.51 -7.71 6.38
C ILE A 39 -8.11 -7.33 6.85
N MET A 40 -7.47 -6.43 6.11
CA MET A 40 -6.22 -5.81 6.50
C MET A 40 -6.52 -4.56 7.32
N SER A 41 -6.10 -4.56 8.59
CA SER A 41 -6.27 -3.42 9.49
C SER A 41 -5.23 -2.34 9.22
N LEU A 42 -5.33 -1.23 9.95
CA LEU A 42 -4.36 -0.15 9.86
C LEU A 42 -2.96 -0.61 10.31
N ASP A 43 -2.90 -1.38 11.39
CA ASP A 43 -1.65 -1.88 11.93
C ASP A 43 -1.02 -2.93 11.00
N ASP A 44 -1.85 -3.77 10.36
CA ASP A 44 -1.36 -4.73 9.37
C ASP A 44 -0.82 -4.04 8.11
N LEU A 45 -1.51 -2.98 7.63
CA LEU A 45 -0.99 -2.17 6.53
C LEU A 45 0.34 -1.53 6.90
N ARG A 46 0.49 -1.02 8.13
CA ARG A 46 1.77 -0.47 8.59
C ARG A 46 2.85 -1.56 8.62
N GLY A 47 2.53 -2.76 9.09
CA GLY A 47 3.44 -3.92 9.03
C GLY A 47 3.88 -4.21 7.60
N PHE A 48 2.94 -4.23 6.65
CA PHE A 48 3.22 -4.37 5.23
C PHE A 48 4.17 -3.27 4.70
N LEU A 49 3.95 -2.00 5.05
CA LEU A 49 4.82 -0.90 4.64
C LEU A 49 6.25 -1.08 5.19
N VAL A 50 6.37 -1.41 6.47
CA VAL A 50 7.67 -1.55 7.14
C VAL A 50 8.43 -2.78 6.64
N GLU A 51 7.80 -3.94 6.70
CA GLU A 51 8.47 -5.23 6.53
C GLU A 51 8.62 -5.60 5.06
N PHE A 52 7.60 -5.32 4.24
CA PHE A 52 7.57 -5.73 2.85
C PHE A 52 7.99 -4.61 1.88
N GLN A 53 7.57 -3.37 2.12
CA GLN A 53 8.03 -2.23 1.31
C GLN A 53 9.36 -1.63 1.78
N GLY A 54 9.81 -1.96 3.00
CA GLY A 54 11.06 -1.45 3.57
C GLY A 54 10.94 -0.01 4.10
N GLU A 55 9.72 0.49 4.30
CA GLU A 55 9.45 1.82 4.84
C GLU A 55 9.57 1.81 6.38
N TYR A 56 10.77 1.61 6.90
CA TYR A 56 11.01 1.42 8.34
C TYR A 56 10.57 2.61 9.21
N SER A 57 10.44 3.80 8.64
CA SER A 57 9.93 5.00 9.31
C SER A 57 8.42 5.18 9.19
N ALA A 58 7.69 4.27 8.54
CA ALA A 58 6.25 4.36 8.37
C ALA A 58 5.53 4.43 9.72
N THR A 59 4.88 5.56 9.94
CA THR A 59 4.12 5.83 11.16
C THR A 59 2.69 5.32 11.04
N ARG A 60 1.98 5.29 12.17
CA ARG A 60 0.55 4.97 12.19
C ARG A 60 -0.24 6.01 11.40
N GLU A 61 0.21 7.26 11.42
CA GLU A 61 -0.37 8.39 10.70
C GLU A 61 -0.23 8.24 9.18
N ASP A 62 0.91 7.72 8.71
CA ASP A 62 1.12 7.44 7.28
C ASP A 62 0.17 6.35 6.78
N ALA A 63 0.03 5.25 7.54
CA ALA A 63 -0.95 4.20 7.24
C ALA A 63 -2.39 4.75 7.30
N GLN A 64 -2.70 5.62 8.27
CA GLN A 64 -4.01 6.26 8.37
C GLN A 64 -4.32 7.17 7.18
N ALA A 65 -3.32 7.90 6.68
CA ALA A 65 -3.45 8.76 5.51
C ALA A 65 -3.75 7.94 4.24
N ILE A 66 -3.08 6.80 4.06
CA ILE A 66 -3.38 5.84 2.99
C ILE A 66 -4.83 5.36 3.11
N PHE A 67 -5.25 4.90 4.30
CA PHE A 67 -6.64 4.50 4.55
C PHE A 67 -7.64 5.60 4.17
N ASN A 68 -7.39 6.84 4.58
CA ASN A 68 -8.26 7.96 4.26
C ASN A 68 -8.30 8.27 2.76
N SER A 69 -7.17 8.20 2.07
CA SER A 69 -7.12 8.41 0.62
C SER A 69 -7.92 7.35 -0.16
N LEU A 70 -7.97 6.12 0.35
CA LEU A 70 -8.71 5.01 -0.24
C LEU A 70 -10.20 5.02 0.11
N LYS A 71 -10.63 5.72 1.18
CA LYS A 71 -12.06 5.92 1.49
C LYS A 71 -12.82 6.63 0.36
N HIS A 72 -12.15 7.51 -0.37
CA HIS A 72 -12.74 8.21 -1.52
C HIS A 72 -13.06 7.28 -2.71
N LEU A 73 -12.55 6.04 -2.70
CA LEU A 73 -12.79 5.07 -3.76
C LEU A 73 -14.08 4.25 -3.56
N ASN A 74 -14.85 4.47 -2.48
CA ASN A 74 -16.10 3.73 -2.15
C ASN A 74 -15.97 2.20 -2.01
N ILE A 75 -14.75 1.65 -1.98
CA ILE A 75 -14.49 0.20 -1.85
C ILE A 75 -14.13 -0.18 -0.41
N PHE A 76 -14.25 0.79 0.50
CA PHE A 76 -13.92 0.62 1.91
C PHE A 76 -15.13 0.16 2.71
N SER A 77 -14.97 -0.95 3.43
CA SER A 77 -15.83 -1.28 4.57
C SER A 77 -15.32 -0.52 5.79
N ARG A 78 -16.20 -0.08 6.71
CA ARG A 78 -15.81 0.58 7.98
C ARG A 78 -14.82 -0.23 8.84
N ARG A 79 -14.54 -1.49 8.48
CA ARG A 79 -13.75 -2.46 9.23
C ARG A 79 -12.30 -2.65 8.75
N GLY A 80 -11.92 -2.17 7.55
CA GLY A 80 -10.54 -2.31 7.05
C GLY A 80 -10.44 -2.42 5.52
N LEU A 81 -9.23 -2.72 5.05
CA LEU A 81 -8.91 -2.96 3.63
C LEU A 81 -9.26 -4.40 3.24
N HIS A 82 -10.06 -4.55 2.19
CA HIS A 82 -10.25 -5.83 1.52
C HIS A 82 -9.24 -5.98 0.37
N LEU A 83 -9.06 -7.21 -0.12
CA LEU A 83 -8.12 -7.56 -1.19
C LEU A 83 -8.22 -6.64 -2.41
N GLU A 84 -9.44 -6.33 -2.88
CA GLU A 84 -9.64 -5.43 -4.03
C GLU A 84 -9.14 -4.00 -3.74
N ALA A 85 -9.37 -3.48 -2.53
CA ALA A 85 -8.89 -2.17 -2.14
C ALA A 85 -7.36 -2.14 -2.00
N PHE A 86 -6.77 -3.20 -1.44
CA PHE A 86 -5.33 -3.37 -1.35
C PHE A 86 -4.69 -3.46 -2.75
N PHE A 87 -5.28 -4.24 -3.65
CA PHE A 87 -4.81 -4.36 -5.02
C PHE A 87 -4.87 -3.03 -5.76
N ARG A 88 -5.97 -2.27 -5.63
CA ARG A 88 -6.06 -0.90 -6.17
C ARG A 88 -5.06 0.06 -5.57
N TYR A 89 -4.74 -0.07 -4.28
CA TYR A 89 -3.66 0.69 -3.66
C TYR A 89 -2.32 0.40 -4.36
N LEU A 90 -1.98 -0.88 -4.56
CA LEU A 90 -0.74 -1.28 -5.23
C LEU A 90 -0.64 -0.76 -6.67
N LEU A 91 -1.77 -0.74 -7.39
CA LEU A 91 -1.89 -0.20 -8.75
C LEU A 91 -1.86 1.33 -8.81
N GLY A 92 -2.36 1.98 -7.77
CA GLY A 92 -2.67 3.40 -7.76
C GLY A 92 -1.45 4.28 -7.58
N ASP A 93 -1.61 5.56 -7.92
CA ASP A 93 -0.53 6.52 -7.77
C ASP A 93 -0.12 6.72 -6.31
N LEU A 94 -1.02 6.48 -5.37
CA LEU A 94 -0.79 6.57 -3.92
C LEU A 94 0.39 5.71 -3.43
N ASN A 95 0.58 4.50 -4.00
CA ASN A 95 1.74 3.64 -3.72
C ASN A 95 3.06 4.18 -4.33
N GLY A 96 3.02 5.29 -5.08
CA GLY A 96 4.22 6.08 -5.40
C GLY A 96 4.19 7.51 -4.88
N THR A 97 3.16 7.91 -4.12
CA THR A 97 3.08 9.23 -3.47
C THR A 97 3.30 9.14 -1.95
N SER A 98 3.28 7.95 -1.36
CA SER A 98 3.60 7.77 0.06
C SER A 98 5.12 7.84 0.26
N LEU A 99 5.56 8.98 0.82
CA LEU A 99 6.90 9.29 1.36
C LEU A 99 7.94 9.90 0.41
N CYS A 100 7.55 11.02 -0.23
CA CYS A 100 8.48 12.14 -0.46
C CYS A 100 8.21 13.25 0.57
N ARG A 101 8.33 12.98 1.88
CA ARG A 101 8.34 14.04 2.90
C ARG A 101 9.77 14.29 3.35
N GLY A 102 10.38 15.33 2.79
CA GLY A 102 11.69 15.84 3.22
C GLY A 102 12.52 16.46 2.11
N ALA A 103 12.03 17.53 1.47
CA ALA A 103 12.86 18.41 0.65
C ALA A 103 12.30 19.84 0.71
N SER A 104 12.58 20.53 1.82
CA SER A 104 12.72 22.00 1.90
C SER A 104 13.89 22.30 2.82
#